data_AF-A0A383EJL5-F1
#
_entry.id   AF-A0A383EJL5-F1
#
_cell.length_a   1.000
_cell.length_b   1.000
_cell.length_c   1.000
_cell.angle_alpha   90.00
_cell.angle_beta   90.00
_cell.angle_gamma   90.00
#
_symmetry.space_group_name_H-M   'P 1'
#
loop_
_entity.id
_entity.type
_entity.pdbx_description
1 polymer ?
#
loop_
_entity_poly.entity_id
_entity_poly.type
_entity_poly.pdbx_seq_one_letter_code
_entity_poly.pdbx_strand_id
1 'polypeptide(L)'
;MSLEEKIKQAAEVLDAHAVDLVKWHFSPETGCKFWLEWAEKQDWNPLDEISCFADVAAKFPNFQDEWLRDLQPEVWVPKQYEGKPFSIFETGGTTGMPKQRIG
;
A
#
# COMPACT_ATOMS: atom_id res chain seq x y z
N MET A 1 -12.25 31.66 1.32
CA MET A 1 -11.05 31.06 1.92
C MET A 1 -9.81 31.71 1.34
N SER A 2 -8.86 32.09 2.19
CA SER A 2 -7.52 32.55 1.82
C SER A 2 -6.69 31.42 1.19
N LEU A 3 -5.56 31.76 0.58
CA LEU A 3 -4.63 30.76 0.06
C LEU A 3 -4.10 29.85 1.18
N GLU A 4 -3.78 30.41 2.34
CA GLU A 4 -3.31 29.67 3.52
C GLU A 4 -4.35 28.68 4.02
N GLU A 5 -5.63 29.09 4.08
CA GLU A 5 -6.74 28.22 4.46
C GLU A 5 -6.92 27.07 3.46
N LYS A 6 -6.75 27.32 2.15
CA LYS A 6 -6.81 26.28 1.13
C LYS A 6 -5.66 25.28 1.23
N ILE A 7 -4.44 25.76 1.49
CA ILE A 7 -3.26 24.90 1.68
C ILE A 7 -3.48 24.00 2.90
N LYS A 8 -3.94 24.57 4.02
CA LYS A 8 -4.24 23.82 5.23
C LYS A 8 -5.30 22.74 4.98
N GLN A 9 -6.41 23.10 4.35
CA GLN A 9 -7.47 22.15 4.02
C GLN A 9 -6.98 21.03 3.10
N ALA A 10 -6.15 21.34 2.10
CA ALA A 10 -5.59 20.33 1.21
C ALA A 10 -4.66 19.35 1.96
N ALA A 11 -3.88 19.84 2.93
CA ALA A 11 -3.06 19.01 3.79
C ALA A 11 -3.91 18.09 4.69
N GLU A 12 -4.95 18.61 5.33
CA GLU A 12 -5.87 17.82 6.17
C GLU A 12 -6.58 16.71 5.36
N VAL A 13 -6.97 17.00 4.12
CA VAL A 13 -7.56 15.99 3.21
C VAL A 13 -6.55 14.92 2.83
N LEU A 14 -5.30 15.30 2.54
CA LEU A 14 -4.23 14.34 2.23
C LEU A 14 -3.96 13.42 3.42
N ASP A 15 -3.87 13.97 4.63
CA ASP A 15 -3.61 13.21 5.84
C ASP A 15 -4.74 12.23 6.15
N ALA A 16 -5.99 12.69 6.10
CA ALA A 16 -7.16 11.84 6.31
C ALA A 16 -7.21 10.69 5.28
N HIS A 17 -6.98 10.98 4.01
CA HIS A 17 -6.97 9.98 2.95
C HIS A 17 -5.85 8.95 3.12
N ALA A 18 -4.66 9.39 3.54
CA ALA A 18 -3.54 8.48 3.80
C ALA A 18 -3.86 7.50 4.95
N VAL A 19 -4.44 8.01 6.04
CA VAL A 19 -4.87 7.19 7.19
C VAL A 19 -5.94 6.19 6.77
N ASP A 20 -6.92 6.61 5.98
CA ASP A 20 -7.98 5.72 5.49
C ASP A 20 -7.45 4.62 4.57
N LEU A 21 -6.49 4.93 3.70
CA LEU A 21 -5.83 3.93 2.85
C LEU A 21 -5.00 2.93 3.66
N VAL A 22 -4.27 3.39 4.68
CA VAL A 22 -3.53 2.47 5.58
C VAL A 22 -4.51 1.57 6.31
N LYS A 23 -5.60 2.11 6.85
CA LYS A 23 -6.66 1.28 7.46
C LYS A 23 -7.17 0.22 6.49
N TRP A 24 -7.44 0.60 5.25
CA TRP A 24 -7.91 -0.36 4.23
C TRP A 24 -6.88 -1.44 3.91
N HIS A 25 -5.60 -1.11 3.74
CA HIS A 25 -4.58 -2.08 3.35
C HIS A 25 -4.15 -3.01 4.50
N PHE A 26 -4.30 -2.57 5.74
CA PHE A 26 -3.82 -3.28 6.93
C PHE A 26 -4.95 -3.86 7.81
N SER A 27 -6.22 -3.70 7.47
CA SER A 27 -7.32 -4.40 8.16
C SER A 27 -7.50 -5.82 7.61
N PRO A 28 -7.65 -6.86 8.46
CA PRO A 28 -7.79 -8.26 8.02
C PRO A 28 -9.00 -8.55 7.11
N GLU A 29 -9.99 -7.68 7.10
CA GLU A 29 -11.22 -7.79 6.31
C GLU A 29 -11.04 -7.26 4.88
N THR A 30 -10.04 -6.41 4.67
CA THR A 30 -9.91 -5.60 3.46
C THR A 30 -8.52 -5.65 2.81
N GLY A 31 -7.48 -5.87 3.61
CA GLY A 31 -6.09 -5.91 3.17
C GLY A 31 -5.80 -7.06 2.20
N CYS A 32 -4.67 -6.96 1.50
CA CYS A 32 -4.13 -8.08 0.75
C CYS A 32 -3.19 -8.90 1.63
N LYS A 33 -3.02 -10.18 1.27
CA LYS A 33 -2.20 -11.13 2.04
C LYS A 33 -0.79 -10.60 2.31
N PHE A 34 -0.14 -10.01 1.30
CA PHE A 34 1.22 -9.49 1.43
C PHE A 34 1.35 -8.46 2.56
N TRP A 35 0.50 -7.42 2.58
CA TRP A 35 0.65 -6.33 3.55
C TRP A 35 0.29 -6.77 4.97
N LEU A 36 -0.68 -7.68 5.12
CA LEU A 36 -1.03 -8.25 6.42
C LEU A 36 0.13 -9.08 6.98
N GLU A 37 0.70 -9.98 6.18
CA GLU A 37 1.86 -10.78 6.60
C GLU A 37 3.14 -9.93 6.78
N TRP A 38 3.26 -8.82 6.06
CA TRP A 38 4.35 -7.87 6.26
C TRP A 38 4.23 -7.17 7.61
N ALA A 39 3.03 -6.71 7.97
CA ALA A 39 2.79 -6.03 9.24
C ALA A 39 3.04 -6.94 10.45
N GLU A 40 2.68 -8.22 10.36
CA GLU A 40 2.96 -9.21 11.41
C GLU A 40 4.45 -9.40 11.71
N LYS A 41 5.34 -9.03 10.78
CA LYS A 41 6.80 -9.13 10.92
C LYS A 41 7.45 -7.88 11.49
N GLN A 42 6.70 -6.80 11.67
CA GLN A 42 7.22 -5.54 12.20
C GLN A 42 7.10 -5.48 13.72
N ASP A 43 7.92 -4.66 14.36
CA ASP A 43 7.85 -4.33 15.78
C ASP A 43 6.84 -3.20 16.10
N TRP A 44 6.10 -2.75 15.08
CA TRP A 44 5.10 -1.69 15.16
C TRP A 44 3.90 -2.00 14.26
N ASN A 45 2.75 -1.38 14.54
CA ASN A 45 1.51 -1.61 13.81
C ASN A 45 1.13 -0.37 12.95
N PRO A 46 0.99 -0.51 11.61
CA PRO A 46 0.56 0.58 10.74
C PRO A 46 -0.78 1.23 11.12
N LEU A 47 -1.71 0.45 11.70
CA LEU A 47 -3.01 0.95 12.11
C LEU A 47 -2.93 1.90 13.31
N ASP A 48 -1.88 1.79 14.12
CA ASP A 48 -1.69 2.56 15.35
C ASP A 48 -0.74 3.75 15.14
N GLU A 49 0.27 3.59 14.27
CA GLU A 49 1.38 4.52 14.13
C GLU A 49 1.24 5.51 12.97
N ILE A 50 0.30 5.29 12.05
CA ILE A 50 0.07 6.22 10.92
C ILE A 50 -1.10 7.14 11.23
N SER A 51 -0.79 8.42 11.42
CA SER A 51 -1.77 9.48 11.71
C SER A 51 -1.85 10.57 10.64
N CYS A 52 -0.85 10.65 9.76
CA CYS A 52 -0.77 11.60 8.66
C CYS A 52 0.04 11.02 7.49
N PHE A 53 0.08 11.71 6.34
CA PHE A 53 0.82 11.23 5.18
C PHE A 53 2.34 11.19 5.43
N ALA A 54 2.88 12.10 6.24
CA ALA A 54 4.31 12.15 6.54
C ALA A 54 4.81 10.91 7.31
N ASP A 55 3.95 10.32 8.15
CA ASP A 55 4.28 9.11 8.92
C ASP A 55 4.58 7.92 7.99
N VAL A 56 3.94 7.86 6.81
CA VAL A 56 4.17 6.80 5.83
C VAL A 56 5.64 6.79 5.40
N ALA A 57 6.18 7.96 5.05
CA ALA A 57 7.58 8.07 4.64
C ALA A 57 8.57 7.88 5.81
N ALA A 58 8.13 8.20 7.04
CA ALA A 58 8.97 8.08 8.23
C ALA A 58 9.06 6.64 8.78
N LYS A 59 7.98 5.86 8.66
CA LYS A 59 7.84 4.55 9.28
C LYS A 59 8.08 3.38 8.31
N PHE A 60 7.65 3.49 7.06
CA PHE A 60 7.82 2.40 6.10
C PHE A 60 9.25 2.38 5.54
N PRO A 61 9.91 1.20 5.47
CA PRO A 61 11.14 1.07 4.74
C PRO A 61 10.90 1.22 3.24
N ASN A 62 11.98 1.41 2.48
CA ASN A 62 11.91 1.36 1.02
C ASN A 62 11.33 0.03 0.55
N PHE A 63 10.35 0.12 -0.36
CA PHE A 63 9.73 -1.04 -0.99
C PHE A 63 10.79 -1.84 -1.77
N GLN A 64 10.86 -3.15 -1.54
CA GLN A 64 11.80 -4.02 -2.24
C GLN A 64 11.15 -4.46 -3.56
N ASP A 65 11.69 -3.98 -4.68
CA ASP A 65 11.04 -4.16 -5.97
C ASP A 65 11.13 -5.60 -6.50
N GLU A 66 12.06 -6.39 -5.97
CA GLU A 66 12.25 -7.80 -6.25
C GLU A 66 11.04 -8.64 -5.84
N TRP A 67 10.27 -8.19 -4.83
CA TRP A 67 9.02 -8.85 -4.44
C TRP A 67 8.02 -8.94 -5.60
N LEU A 68 8.04 -7.98 -6.52
CA LEU A 68 7.17 -7.98 -7.70
C LEU A 68 7.63 -8.97 -8.78
N ARG A 69 8.84 -9.53 -8.68
CA ARG A 69 9.36 -10.55 -9.60
C ARG A 69 9.14 -11.96 -9.07
N ASP A 70 9.32 -12.12 -7.76
CA ASP A 70 9.42 -13.45 -7.14
C ASP A 70 8.10 -13.93 -6.52
N LEU A 71 7.24 -13.01 -6.06
CA LEU A 71 5.96 -13.37 -5.44
C LEU A 71 4.85 -13.56 -6.45
N GLN A 72 3.99 -14.56 -6.20
CA GLN A 72 2.83 -14.82 -7.04
C GLN A 72 1.81 -13.66 -6.95
N PRO A 73 1.20 -13.22 -8.06
CA PRO A 73 0.33 -12.05 -8.11
C PRO A 73 -0.81 -12.03 -7.07
N GLU A 74 -1.32 -13.19 -6.69
CA GLU A 74 -2.46 -13.35 -5.78
C GLU A 74 -2.21 -12.78 -4.39
N VAL A 75 -0.95 -12.70 -3.93
CA VAL A 75 -0.63 -12.13 -2.61
C VAL A 75 -0.97 -10.64 -2.53
N TRP A 76 -1.06 -9.97 -3.68
CA TRP A 76 -1.37 -8.55 -3.79
C TRP A 76 -2.87 -8.27 -3.87
N VAL A 77 -3.72 -9.30 -4.03
CA VAL A 77 -5.18 -9.15 -4.19
C VAL A 77 -5.81 -8.81 -2.83
N PRO A 78 -6.49 -7.64 -2.70
CA PRO A 78 -7.23 -7.32 -1.49
C PRO A 78 -8.38 -8.30 -1.27
N LYS A 79 -8.68 -8.60 0.00
CA LYS A 79 -9.64 -9.65 0.38
C LYS A 79 -11.04 -9.49 -0.24
N GLN A 80 -11.53 -8.26 -0.44
CA GLN A 80 -12.85 -8.07 -1.08
C GLN A 80 -12.89 -8.41 -2.58
N TYR A 81 -11.72 -8.65 -3.18
CA TYR A 81 -11.58 -9.06 -4.57
C TYR A 81 -11.08 -10.50 -4.70
N GLU A 82 -10.94 -11.23 -3.58
CA GLU A 82 -10.55 -12.64 -3.60
C GLU A 82 -11.45 -13.47 -4.52
N GLY A 83 -10.85 -14.32 -5.36
CA GLY A 83 -11.54 -15.15 -6.34
C GLY A 83 -12.09 -14.42 -7.57
N LYS A 84 -11.95 -13.09 -7.67
CA LYS A 84 -12.31 -12.35 -8.87
C LYS A 84 -11.15 -12.36 -9.88
N PRO A 85 -11.45 -12.34 -11.19
CA PRO A 85 -10.41 -12.20 -12.21
C PRO A 85 -9.74 -10.83 -12.09
N PHE A 86 -8.42 -10.79 -12.30
CA PHE A 86 -7.62 -9.57 -12.36
C PHE A 86 -6.68 -9.64 -13.57
N SER A 87 -6.15 -8.48 -13.98
CA SER A 87 -5.16 -8.38 -15.05
C SER A 87 -3.76 -8.30 -14.46
N ILE A 88 -2.76 -8.79 -15.20
CA ILE A 88 -1.35 -8.64 -14.83
C ILE A 88 -0.71 -7.65 -15.79
N PHE A 89 -0.07 -6.63 -15.22
CA PHE A 89 0.78 -5.69 -15.94
C PHE A 89 2.25 -5.97 -15.63
N GLU A 90 3.07 -6.03 -16.66
CA GLU A 90 4.50 -6.33 -16.53
C GLU A 90 5.35 -5.12 -16.90
N THR A 91 6.47 -4.94 -16.20
CA THR A 91 7.45 -3.87 -16.50
C THR A 91 8.88 -4.40 -16.47
N GLY A 92 9.70 -3.92 -17.42
CA GLY A 92 11.09 -4.37 -17.60
C GLY A 92 11.19 -5.79 -18.14
N GLY A 93 12.24 -6.52 -17.73
CA GLY A 93 12.39 -7.96 -18.04
C GLY A 93 13.15 -8.31 -19.33
N THR A 94 13.84 -7.34 -19.95
CA THR A 94 14.66 -7.61 -21.15
C THR A 94 15.79 -8.62 -20.91
N THR A 95 16.28 -8.73 -19.67
CA THR A 95 17.39 -9.60 -19.27
C THR A 95 17.05 -10.55 -18.11
N GLY A 96 15.79 -10.65 -17.69
CA GLY A 96 15.37 -11.47 -16.55
C GLY A 96 13.87 -11.44 -16.30
N MET A 97 13.42 -12.07 -15.21
CA MET A 97 11.99 -12.11 -14.86
C MET A 97 11.42 -10.70 -14.71
N PRO A 98 10.34 -10.31 -15.41
CA PRO A 98 9.76 -8.98 -15.30
C PRO A 98 9.13 -8.74 -13.92
N LYS A 99 8.91 -7.47 -13.57
CA LYS A 99 8.10 -7.12 -12.40
C LYS A 99 6.63 -7.19 -12.78
N GLN A 100 5.83 -7.88 -11.99
CA GLN A 100 4.41 -8.11 -12.22
C GLN A 100 3.58 -7.36 -11.18
N ARG A 101 2.49 -6.71 -11.61
CA ARG A 101 1.53 -6.06 -10.72
C ARG A 101 0.10 -6.35 -11.18
N ILE A 102 -0.80 -6.45 -10.20
CA ILE A 102 -2.22 -6.63 -10.48
C ILE A 102 -2.88 -5.31 -10.90
N GLY A 103 -3.90 -5.44 -11.75
CA GLY A 103 -4.67 -4.37 -12.37
C GLY A 103 -6.15 -4.37 -12.01
#